data_AF-A0A0J8QLV3-F1
#
_entry.id   AF-A0A0J8QLV3-F1
#
_cell.length_a   1.000
_cell.length_b   1.000
_cell.length_c   1.000
_cell.angle_alpha   90.00
_cell.angle_beta   90.00
_cell.angle_gamma   90.00
#
_symmetry.space_group_name_H-M   'P 1'
#
loop_
_entity.id
_entity.type
_entity.pdbx_description
1 polymer ?
#
loop_
_entity_poly.entity_id
_entity_poly.type
_entity_poly.pdbx_seq_one_letter_code
_entity_poly.pdbx_strand_id
1 'polypeptide(L)'
;MFSRTPKHGSFRPALMNLIRSNPEPAIYTATSDAASSLPTTTVGNDADADALFPSLSLEVLTKSLRGVGPATASLILSASTAGGSANQVPFFSDEMYWWLCSHRYPSPANPAGPLKPPPKLKYTMKEYRELWGCARELKARLDNLDDNHLFSMQDIEKAAFVIGHFECSGYATAAANPDPKTASSKAANEGEDNEQPVIQETDVGNKDGKPKKRKRKH
;
A
#
# COMPACT_ATOMS: atom_id res chain seq x y z
N MET A 1 -6.23 19.05 26.22
CA MET A 1 -7.18 19.57 25.21
C MET A 1 -7.02 18.70 23.97
N PHE A 2 -7.83 17.65 23.82
CA PHE A 2 -7.62 16.67 22.74
C PHE A 2 -7.98 17.30 21.40
N SER A 3 -7.03 17.29 20.46
CA SER A 3 -7.29 17.72 19.09
C SER A 3 -8.33 16.79 18.47
N ARG A 4 -9.40 17.38 17.90
CA ARG A 4 -10.25 16.63 16.97
C ARG A 4 -9.34 16.25 15.79
N THR A 5 -9.06 14.96 15.64
CA THR A 5 -8.61 14.43 14.36
C THR A 5 -9.62 14.88 13.31
N PRO A 6 -9.19 15.39 12.15
CA PRO A 6 -10.10 15.65 11.04
C PRO A 6 -10.87 14.36 10.76
N LYS A 7 -12.21 14.42 10.74
CA LYS A 7 -13.00 13.26 10.32
C LYS A 7 -12.57 12.94 8.88
N HIS A 8 -11.95 11.79 8.68
CA HIS A 8 -11.45 11.38 7.38
C HIS A 8 -12.62 11.33 6.37
N GLY A 9 -12.34 11.78 5.15
CA GLY A 9 -13.31 11.82 4.05
C GLY A 9 -14.09 13.13 3.93
N SER A 10 -14.68 13.32 2.74
CA SER A 10 -15.58 14.45 2.47
C SER A 10 -16.83 14.36 3.34
N PHE A 11 -17.27 15.47 3.93
CA PHE A 11 -18.55 15.51 4.64
C PHE A 11 -19.71 15.22 3.66
N ARG A 12 -20.49 14.17 3.93
CA ARG A 12 -21.61 13.71 3.09
C ARG A 12 -22.85 13.41 3.96
N PRO A 13 -23.56 14.43 4.46
CA PRO A 13 -24.63 14.25 5.45
C PRO A 13 -25.79 13.38 4.93
N ALA A 14 -26.13 13.47 3.65
CA ALA A 14 -27.19 12.68 3.03
C ALA A 14 -26.83 11.18 2.87
N LEU A 15 -25.54 10.82 2.85
CA LEU A 15 -25.10 9.45 2.55
C LEU A 15 -25.62 8.43 3.57
N MET A 16 -25.57 8.77 4.86
CA MET A 16 -26.08 7.89 5.91
C MET A 16 -27.59 7.66 5.83
N ASN A 17 -28.35 8.67 5.38
CA ASN A 17 -29.79 8.54 5.19
C ASN A 17 -30.11 7.67 3.98
N LEU A 18 -29.34 7.79 2.89
CA LEU A 18 -29.47 6.90 1.73
C LEU A 18 -29.21 5.44 2.11
N ILE A 19 -28.11 5.15 2.81
CA ILE A 19 -27.74 3.80 3.24
C ILE A 19 -28.83 3.19 4.15
N ARG A 20 -29.31 3.96 5.13
CA ARG A 20 -30.40 3.55 6.04
C ARG A 20 -31.78 3.42 5.36
N SER A 21 -31.95 3.97 4.16
CA SER A 21 -33.23 3.89 3.42
C SER A 21 -33.39 2.60 2.60
N ASN A 22 -32.36 1.75 2.53
CA ASN A 22 -32.45 0.46 1.85
C ASN A 22 -33.26 -0.53 2.71
N PRO A 23 -34.35 -1.11 2.21
CA PRO A 23 -35.12 -2.09 2.95
C PRO A 23 -34.38 -3.43 3.02
N GLU A 24 -34.49 -4.12 4.14
CA GLU A 24 -33.77 -5.38 4.42
C GLU A 24 -33.89 -6.45 3.32
N PRO A 25 -35.07 -6.72 2.71
CA PRO A 25 -35.17 -7.65 1.58
C PRO A 25 -34.31 -7.25 0.38
N ALA A 26 -34.20 -5.95 0.07
CA ALA A 26 -33.37 -5.48 -1.04
C ALA A 26 -31.87 -5.61 -0.73
N ILE A 27 -31.48 -5.45 0.54
CA ILE A 27 -30.10 -5.72 0.98
C ILE A 27 -29.79 -7.20 0.77
N TYR A 28 -30.64 -8.10 1.28
CA TYR A 28 -30.46 -9.55 1.16
C TYR A 28 -30.36 -10.00 -0.31
N THR A 29 -31.32 -9.61 -1.15
CA THR A 29 -31.31 -9.94 -2.59
C THR A 29 -30.05 -9.39 -3.26
N ALA A 30 -29.73 -8.09 -3.10
CA ALA A 30 -28.58 -7.50 -3.77
C ALA A 30 -27.24 -8.12 -3.34
N THR A 31 -27.06 -8.49 -2.07
CA THR A 31 -25.82 -9.14 -1.63
C THR A 31 -25.75 -10.60 -2.07
N SER A 32 -26.87 -11.32 -2.06
CA SER A 32 -26.96 -12.70 -2.57
C SER A 32 -26.65 -12.75 -4.07
N ASP A 33 -27.34 -11.94 -4.87
CA ASP A 33 -27.19 -11.89 -6.32
C ASP A 33 -25.76 -11.45 -6.72
N ALA A 34 -25.18 -10.49 -6.00
CA ALA A 34 -23.81 -10.06 -6.23
C ALA A 34 -22.79 -11.16 -5.91
N ALA A 35 -22.99 -11.94 -4.84
CA ALA A 35 -22.14 -13.07 -4.51
C ALA A 35 -22.27 -14.20 -5.54
N SER A 36 -23.49 -14.51 -5.99
CA SER A 36 -23.74 -15.49 -7.06
C SER A 36 -23.21 -15.05 -8.43
N SER A 37 -23.04 -13.74 -8.65
CA SER A 37 -22.47 -13.16 -9.87
C SER A 37 -20.94 -13.12 -9.91
N LEU A 38 -20.25 -13.57 -8.85
CA LEU A 38 -18.79 -13.57 -8.83
C LEU A 38 -18.21 -14.57 -9.85
N PRO A 39 -17.12 -14.22 -10.56
CA PRO A 39 -16.42 -15.15 -11.43
C PRO A 39 -15.95 -16.39 -10.65
N THR A 40 -16.53 -17.55 -10.95
CA THR A 40 -16.19 -18.83 -10.31
C THR A 40 -15.07 -19.59 -11.03
N THR A 41 -14.68 -19.17 -12.24
CA THR A 41 -13.62 -19.83 -13.00
C THR A 41 -12.26 -19.59 -12.37
N THR A 42 -11.61 -20.67 -11.93
CA THR A 42 -10.19 -20.70 -11.61
C THR A 42 -9.37 -20.79 -12.89
N VAL A 43 -9.28 -19.70 -13.64
CA VAL A 43 -8.36 -19.61 -14.77
C VAL A 43 -6.94 -19.56 -14.21
N GLY A 44 -6.02 -20.36 -14.76
CA GLY A 44 -4.61 -20.44 -14.31
C GLY A 44 -3.85 -19.13 -14.48
N ASN A 45 -2.56 -19.12 -14.13
CA ASN A 45 -1.76 -17.89 -13.97
C ASN A 45 -1.69 -16.96 -15.21
N ASP A 46 -1.98 -17.46 -16.41
CA ASP A 46 -2.09 -16.69 -17.66
C ASP A 46 -3.51 -16.11 -17.93
N ALA A 47 -4.38 -16.09 -16.92
CA ALA A 47 -5.72 -15.50 -17.01
C ALA A 47 -5.65 -14.00 -17.36
N ASP A 48 -6.40 -13.59 -18.38
CA ASP A 48 -6.67 -12.17 -18.58
C ASP A 48 -7.30 -11.58 -17.31
N ALA A 49 -6.62 -10.62 -16.68
CA ALA A 49 -7.05 -10.01 -15.43
C ALA A 49 -8.42 -9.34 -15.56
N ASP A 50 -8.81 -8.93 -16.78
CA ASP A 50 -10.12 -8.35 -17.07
C ASP A 50 -11.24 -9.40 -17.11
N ALA A 51 -10.93 -10.67 -17.43
CA ALA A 51 -11.91 -11.77 -17.45
C ALA A 51 -12.36 -12.21 -16.04
N LEU A 52 -11.55 -11.95 -15.02
CA LEU A 52 -11.85 -12.25 -13.61
C LEU A 52 -12.36 -11.02 -12.84
N PHE A 53 -12.47 -9.86 -13.49
CA PHE A 53 -12.97 -8.63 -12.85
C PHE A 53 -14.47 -8.75 -12.51
N PRO A 54 -14.90 -8.53 -11.25
CA PRO A 54 -16.27 -8.77 -10.80
C PRO A 54 -17.23 -7.64 -11.16
N SER A 55 -17.29 -7.26 -12.44
CA SER A 55 -18.12 -6.17 -12.97
C SER A 55 -19.59 -6.32 -12.60
N LEU A 56 -20.17 -7.50 -12.83
CA LEU A 56 -21.59 -7.78 -12.58
C LEU A 56 -21.92 -7.68 -11.08
N SER A 57 -21.11 -8.28 -10.20
CA SER A 57 -21.28 -8.19 -8.74
C SER A 57 -21.25 -6.74 -8.23
N LEU A 58 -20.34 -5.91 -8.76
CA LEU A 58 -20.25 -4.49 -8.42
C LEU A 58 -21.45 -3.71 -8.95
N GLU A 59 -21.90 -4.03 -10.17
CA GLU A 59 -23.06 -3.40 -10.80
C GLU A 59 -24.36 -3.69 -10.03
N VAL A 60 -24.58 -4.94 -9.62
CA VAL A 60 -25.72 -5.34 -8.77
C VAL A 60 -25.73 -4.52 -7.48
N LEU A 61 -24.61 -4.46 -6.75
CA LEU A 61 -24.55 -3.70 -5.49
C LEU A 61 -24.75 -2.19 -5.69
N THR A 62 -24.10 -1.60 -6.69
CA THR A 62 -24.15 -0.14 -6.92
C THR A 62 -25.45 0.36 -7.55
N LYS A 63 -26.20 -0.49 -8.28
CA LYS A 63 -27.54 -0.15 -8.80
C LYS A 63 -28.65 -0.42 -7.80
N SER A 64 -28.57 -1.50 -7.04
CA SER A 64 -29.65 -1.93 -6.13
C SER A 64 -29.65 -1.20 -4.79
N LEU A 65 -28.49 -0.76 -4.30
CA LEU A 65 -28.36 -0.19 -2.95
C LEU A 65 -28.03 1.31 -2.97
N ARG A 66 -28.93 2.12 -2.41
CA ARG A 66 -28.77 3.57 -2.31
C ARG A 66 -27.60 3.92 -1.41
N GLY A 67 -26.70 4.78 -1.91
CA GLY A 67 -25.50 5.20 -1.20
C GLY A 67 -24.33 4.22 -1.28
N VAL A 68 -24.46 3.09 -1.98
CA VAL A 68 -23.36 2.15 -2.24
C VAL A 68 -22.66 2.53 -3.55
N GLY A 69 -21.44 3.03 -3.44
CA GLY A 69 -20.53 3.26 -4.58
C GLY A 69 -19.51 2.13 -4.75
N PRO A 70 -18.60 2.20 -5.75
CA PRO A 70 -17.58 1.16 -6.00
C PRO A 70 -16.72 0.83 -4.78
N ALA A 71 -16.41 1.81 -3.92
CA ALA A 71 -15.68 1.59 -2.67
C ALA A 71 -16.45 0.71 -1.67
N THR A 72 -17.74 1.00 -1.45
CA THR A 72 -18.56 0.21 -0.53
C THR A 72 -18.93 -1.16 -1.14
N ALA A 73 -19.14 -1.23 -2.45
CA ALA A 73 -19.42 -2.49 -3.15
C ALA A 73 -18.21 -3.44 -3.10
N SER A 74 -17.00 -2.97 -3.39
CA SER A 74 -15.78 -3.77 -3.28
C SER A 74 -15.48 -4.20 -1.83
N LEU A 75 -15.80 -3.38 -0.82
CA LEU A 75 -15.71 -3.78 0.59
C LEU A 75 -16.62 -4.97 0.92
N ILE A 76 -17.87 -4.94 0.46
CA ILE A 76 -18.84 -6.04 0.66
C ILE A 76 -18.32 -7.32 -0.01
N LEU A 77 -17.74 -7.22 -1.21
CA LEU A 77 -17.19 -8.36 -1.94
C LEU A 77 -15.86 -8.89 -1.36
N SER A 78 -14.99 -8.02 -0.83
CA SER A 78 -13.79 -8.45 -0.08
C SER A 78 -14.20 -9.23 1.18
N ALA A 79 -15.18 -8.73 1.92
CA ALA A 79 -15.73 -9.41 3.09
C ALA A 79 -16.38 -10.77 2.75
N SER A 80 -17.11 -10.88 1.63
CA SER A 80 -17.74 -12.16 1.23
C SER A 80 -16.75 -13.18 0.64
N THR A 81 -15.59 -12.74 0.14
CA THR A 81 -14.56 -13.63 -0.45
C THR A 81 -13.37 -13.92 0.47
N ALA A 82 -13.38 -13.38 1.70
CA ALA A 82 -12.39 -13.55 2.75
C ALA A 82 -11.97 -15.00 3.01
N GLY A 83 -12.94 -15.92 3.03
CA GLY A 83 -12.80 -17.29 3.53
C GLY A 83 -12.30 -18.34 2.52
N GLY A 84 -11.41 -17.99 1.60
CA GLY A 84 -10.81 -18.96 0.66
C GLY A 84 -11.51 -19.08 -0.70
N SER A 85 -12.22 -18.05 -1.16
CA SER A 85 -12.59 -17.95 -2.59
C SER A 85 -11.32 -17.87 -3.44
N ALA A 86 -11.26 -18.61 -4.55
CA ALA A 86 -10.14 -18.51 -5.49
C ALA A 86 -10.07 -17.14 -6.21
N ASN A 87 -11.21 -16.47 -6.37
CA ASN A 87 -11.29 -15.10 -6.86
C ASN A 87 -11.65 -14.15 -5.71
N GLN A 88 -10.66 -13.92 -4.84
CA GLN A 88 -10.77 -12.89 -3.79
C GLN A 88 -10.84 -11.50 -4.42
N VAL A 89 -11.73 -10.67 -3.89
CA VAL A 89 -11.96 -9.31 -4.38
C VAL A 89 -11.24 -8.30 -3.48
N PRO A 90 -10.31 -7.47 -3.97
CA PRO A 90 -9.65 -6.47 -3.16
C PRO A 90 -10.58 -5.30 -2.85
N PHE A 91 -10.56 -4.82 -1.61
CA PHE A 91 -11.26 -3.62 -1.17
C PHE A 91 -10.62 -2.35 -1.76
N PHE A 92 -11.44 -1.48 -2.35
CA PHE A 92 -11.02 -0.17 -2.85
C PHE A 92 -10.83 0.85 -1.72
N SER A 93 -9.72 0.70 -0.99
CA SER A 93 -9.22 1.67 -0.02
C SER A 93 -8.30 2.72 -0.67
N ASP A 94 -8.14 3.86 0.01
CA ASP A 94 -7.21 4.91 -0.39
C ASP A 94 -5.76 4.40 -0.31
N GLU A 95 -5.45 3.67 0.76
CA GLU A 95 -4.15 3.09 1.07
C GLU A 95 -3.71 2.09 -0.01
N MET A 96 -4.59 1.18 -0.43
CA MET A 96 -4.27 0.25 -1.53
C MET A 96 -4.01 0.98 -2.86
N TYR A 97 -4.82 1.97 -3.22
CA TYR A 97 -4.65 2.68 -4.49
C TYR A 97 -3.39 3.55 -4.51
N TRP A 98 -3.08 4.22 -3.40
CA TRP A 98 -1.87 5.03 -3.30
C TRP A 98 -0.59 4.19 -3.24
N TRP A 99 -0.67 2.96 -2.71
CA TRP A 99 0.43 2.00 -2.76
C TRP A 99 0.66 1.45 -4.16
N LEU A 100 -0.35 0.79 -4.71
CA LEU A 100 -0.17 -0.06 -5.89
C LEU A 100 -0.22 0.72 -7.20
N CYS A 101 -1.17 1.64 -7.35
CA CYS A 101 -1.36 2.38 -8.60
C CYS A 101 -0.53 3.67 -8.60
N SER A 102 -0.54 4.43 -7.50
CA SER A 102 0.09 5.76 -7.47
C SER A 102 1.59 5.75 -7.13
N HIS A 103 2.17 4.60 -6.77
CA HIS A 103 3.59 4.43 -6.39
C HIS A 103 4.05 5.45 -5.33
N ARG A 104 3.15 5.84 -4.41
CA ARG A 104 3.42 6.93 -3.45
C ARG A 104 4.14 6.48 -2.19
N TYR A 105 4.02 5.23 -1.78
CA TYR A 105 4.72 4.74 -0.60
C TYR A 105 6.15 4.27 -0.91
N PRO A 106 7.02 4.14 0.11
CA PRO A 106 8.37 3.64 -0.07
C PRO A 106 8.39 2.34 -0.86
N SER A 107 9.10 2.37 -1.98
CA SER A 107 9.34 1.25 -2.88
C SER A 107 10.84 1.20 -3.15
N PRO A 108 11.44 0.04 -3.46
CA PRO A 108 12.84 -0.02 -3.89
C PRO A 108 13.15 0.93 -5.06
N ALA A 109 12.17 1.20 -5.92
CA ALA A 109 12.29 2.16 -7.03
C ALA A 109 12.08 3.63 -6.63
N ASN A 110 11.51 3.90 -5.45
CA ASN A 110 11.33 5.24 -4.90
C ASN A 110 11.45 5.22 -3.36
N PRO A 111 12.68 5.22 -2.82
CA PRO A 111 12.91 5.18 -1.37
C PRO A 111 12.57 6.51 -0.68
N ALA A 112 12.47 7.60 -1.44
CA ALA A 112 11.93 8.86 -0.95
C ALA A 112 10.39 8.79 -0.93
N GLY A 113 9.83 8.53 0.25
CA GLY A 113 8.39 8.58 0.52
C GLY A 113 7.75 9.91 0.08
N PRO A 114 6.41 10.00 0.04
CA PRO A 114 5.72 10.96 -0.82
C PRO A 114 5.82 12.39 -0.29
N LEU A 115 6.76 13.17 -0.85
CA LEU A 115 6.97 14.61 -0.57
C LEU A 115 5.78 15.53 -0.93
N LYS A 116 4.63 14.97 -1.34
CA LYS A 116 3.41 15.68 -1.72
C LYS A 116 2.20 14.90 -1.25
N PRO A 117 1.11 15.57 -0.81
CA PRO A 117 -0.13 14.90 -0.46
C PRO A 117 -0.62 14.01 -1.62
N PRO A 118 -1.28 12.89 -1.33
CA PRO A 118 -1.83 12.03 -2.36
C PRO A 118 -2.95 12.76 -3.13
N PRO A 119 -3.14 12.44 -4.42
CA PRO A 119 -4.23 13.00 -5.20
C PRO A 119 -5.58 12.52 -4.63
N LYS A 120 -6.57 13.41 -4.62
CA LYS A 120 -7.93 13.08 -4.14
C LYS A 120 -8.59 12.06 -5.07
N LEU A 121 -8.85 10.87 -4.53
CA LEU A 121 -9.60 9.80 -5.20
C LEU A 121 -11.06 10.20 -5.49
N LYS A 122 -11.58 9.72 -6.61
CA LYS A 122 -12.99 9.92 -7.01
C LYS A 122 -13.87 8.69 -6.75
N TYR A 123 -13.27 7.53 -6.49
CA TYR A 123 -13.93 6.22 -6.31
C TYR A 123 -14.77 5.79 -7.52
N THR A 124 -14.25 6.01 -8.72
CA THR A 124 -14.84 5.57 -9.99
C THR A 124 -14.53 4.11 -10.29
N MET A 125 -15.36 3.48 -11.11
CA MET A 125 -15.11 2.12 -11.63
C MET A 125 -13.80 2.02 -12.43
N LYS A 126 -13.30 3.14 -13.00
CA LYS A 126 -12.02 3.16 -13.71
C LYS A 126 -10.84 3.03 -12.74
N GLU A 127 -10.80 3.86 -11.69
CA GLU A 127 -9.79 3.78 -10.63
C GLU A 127 -9.84 2.40 -9.94
N TYR A 128 -11.03 1.80 -9.79
CA TYR A 128 -11.15 0.44 -9.25
C TYR A 128 -10.61 -0.66 -10.18
N ARG A 129 -10.82 -0.57 -11.50
CA ARG A 129 -10.24 -1.52 -12.47
C ARG A 129 -8.72 -1.45 -12.48
N GLU A 130 -8.16 -0.25 -12.37
CA GLU A 130 -6.72 -0.03 -12.21
C GLU A 130 -6.20 -0.69 -10.92
N LEU A 131 -6.88 -0.48 -9.79
CA LEU A 131 -6.57 -1.16 -8.53
C LEU A 131 -6.59 -2.69 -8.65
N TRP A 132 -7.64 -3.23 -9.26
CA TRP A 132 -7.81 -4.66 -9.48
C TRP A 132 -6.61 -5.26 -10.22
N GLY A 133 -6.19 -4.64 -11.32
CA GLY A 133 -5.02 -5.06 -12.08
C GLY A 133 -3.76 -5.10 -11.22
N CYS A 134 -3.42 -3.99 -10.55
CA CYS A 134 -2.20 -3.92 -9.73
C CYS A 134 -2.23 -4.87 -8.52
N ALA A 135 -3.40 -5.09 -7.91
CA ALA A 135 -3.56 -6.04 -6.81
C ALA A 135 -3.40 -7.50 -7.27
N ARG A 136 -3.97 -7.86 -8.43
CA ARG A 136 -3.81 -9.18 -9.05
C ARG A 136 -2.37 -9.45 -9.48
N GLU A 137 -1.68 -8.45 -10.03
CA GLU A 137 -0.26 -8.54 -10.39
C GLU A 137 0.62 -8.77 -9.15
N LEU A 138 0.41 -8.01 -8.08
CA LEU A 138 1.14 -8.20 -6.82
C LEU A 138 0.85 -9.58 -6.21
N LYS A 139 -0.41 -10.01 -6.19
CA LYS A 139 -0.82 -11.36 -5.73
C LYS A 139 -0.07 -12.45 -6.50
N ALA A 140 -0.08 -12.41 -7.84
CA ALA A 140 0.62 -13.39 -8.66
C ALA A 140 2.14 -13.39 -8.42
N ARG A 141 2.75 -12.21 -8.17
CA ARG A 141 4.17 -12.11 -7.80
C ARG A 141 4.48 -12.69 -6.42
N LEU A 142 3.57 -12.54 -5.46
CA LEU A 142 3.67 -13.12 -4.12
C LEU A 142 3.50 -14.64 -4.13
N ASP A 143 2.56 -15.15 -4.92
CA ASP A 143 2.33 -16.60 -5.06
C ASP A 143 3.51 -17.31 -5.75
N ASN A 144 4.31 -16.61 -6.57
CA ASN A 144 5.53 -17.11 -7.19
C ASN A 144 6.79 -16.97 -6.31
N LEU A 145 6.70 -16.43 -5.08
CA LEU A 145 7.85 -16.18 -4.21
C LEU A 145 8.13 -17.31 -3.20
N ASP A 146 7.10 -17.99 -2.71
CA ASP A 146 7.21 -19.10 -1.76
C ASP A 146 6.03 -20.06 -1.91
N ASP A 147 6.29 -21.28 -2.41
CA ASP A 147 5.28 -22.34 -2.58
C ASP A 147 4.60 -22.74 -1.26
N ASN A 148 5.20 -22.42 -0.10
CA ASN A 148 4.63 -22.69 1.22
C ASN A 148 3.75 -21.56 1.78
N HIS A 149 3.69 -20.38 1.15
CA HIS A 149 2.99 -19.22 1.70
C HIS A 149 2.01 -18.56 0.72
N LEU A 150 0.73 -18.95 0.84
CA LEU A 150 -0.37 -18.32 0.11
C LEU A 150 -0.80 -17.02 0.81
N PHE A 151 -0.44 -15.88 0.22
CA PHE A 151 -0.95 -14.57 0.64
C PHE A 151 -2.39 -14.37 0.19
N SER A 152 -3.28 -13.85 1.05
CA SER A 152 -4.63 -13.45 0.64
C SER A 152 -4.67 -12.00 0.16
N MET A 153 -5.73 -11.61 -0.56
CA MET A 153 -6.00 -10.19 -0.85
C MET A 153 -6.12 -9.36 0.42
N GLN A 154 -6.63 -9.94 1.51
CA GLN A 154 -6.71 -9.24 2.80
C GLN A 154 -5.34 -9.00 3.43
N ASP A 155 -4.33 -9.82 3.15
CA ASP A 155 -2.96 -9.58 3.65
C ASP A 155 -2.29 -8.44 2.88
N ILE A 156 -2.60 -8.32 1.58
CA ILE A 156 -2.23 -7.15 0.77
C ILE A 156 -2.96 -5.89 1.29
N GLU A 157 -4.26 -5.96 1.59
CA GLU A 157 -5.03 -4.85 2.21
C GLU A 157 -4.43 -4.40 3.56
N LYS A 158 -4.10 -5.36 4.45
CA LYS A 158 -3.46 -5.10 5.75
C LYS A 158 -2.09 -4.44 5.56
N ALA A 159 -1.27 -4.96 4.65
CA ALA A 159 0.04 -4.38 4.33
C ALA A 159 -0.08 -2.94 3.83
N ALA A 160 -1.02 -2.68 2.91
CA ALA A 160 -1.32 -1.34 2.41
C ALA A 160 -1.69 -0.37 3.55
N PHE A 161 -2.56 -0.80 4.46
CA PHE A 161 -2.98 0.00 5.60
C PHE A 161 -1.81 0.35 6.54
N VAL A 162 -0.97 -0.64 6.88
CA VAL A 162 0.22 -0.43 7.75
C VAL A 162 1.24 0.50 7.09
N ILE A 163 1.51 0.31 5.79
CA ILE A 163 2.41 1.18 5.01
C ILE A 163 1.85 2.60 4.95
N GLY A 164 0.55 2.76 4.71
CA GLY A 164 -0.13 4.05 4.65
C GLY A 164 -0.13 4.82 5.98
N HIS A 165 -0.03 4.12 7.10
CA HIS A 165 -0.03 4.68 8.45
C HIS A 165 1.32 4.48 9.16
N PHE A 166 2.42 4.30 8.42
CA PHE A 166 3.73 3.99 9.00
C PHE A 166 4.21 5.04 10.02
N GLU A 167 3.92 6.33 9.78
CA GLU A 167 4.22 7.42 10.72
C GLU A 167 3.46 7.29 12.05
N CYS A 168 2.23 6.74 12.01
CA CYS A 168 1.40 6.50 13.20
C CYS A 168 1.78 5.21 13.95
N SER A 169 2.63 4.36 13.38
CA SER A 169 2.97 3.05 13.95
C SER A 169 3.96 3.08 15.12
N GLY A 170 4.59 4.23 15.40
CA GLY A 170 5.69 4.36 16.36
C GLY A 170 7.05 3.87 15.87
N TYR A 171 7.10 3.05 14.81
CA TYR A 171 8.36 2.59 14.20
C TYR A 171 9.09 3.71 13.44
N ALA A 172 8.37 4.68 12.88
CA ALA A 172 8.97 5.82 12.19
C ALA A 172 9.90 6.65 13.08
N THR A 173 9.58 6.81 14.38
CA THR A 173 10.43 7.52 15.34
C THR A 173 11.65 6.71 15.79
N ALA A 174 11.55 5.38 15.80
CA ALA A 174 12.67 4.49 16.14
C ALA A 174 13.73 4.43 15.02
N ALA A 175 13.31 4.53 13.75
CA ALA A 175 14.23 4.63 12.62
C ALA A 175 14.91 6.00 12.50
N ALA A 176 14.27 7.08 12.98
CA ALA A 176 14.79 8.43 12.91
C ALA A 176 15.75 8.81 14.07
N ASN A 177 15.67 8.11 15.20
CA ASN A 177 16.60 8.24 16.33
C ASN A 177 17.14 6.84 16.69
N PRO A 178 18.23 6.37 16.05
CA PRO A 178 18.96 5.21 16.55
C PRO A 178 19.56 5.54 17.92
N ASP A 179 19.10 4.88 18.97
CA ASP A 179 19.68 4.99 20.31
C ASP A 179 21.20 4.68 20.24
N PRO A 180 22.09 5.56 20.74
CA PRO A 180 23.54 5.39 20.62
C PRO A 180 24.12 4.29 21.53
N LYS A 181 23.31 3.31 21.95
CA LYS A 181 23.65 2.31 22.98
C LYS A 181 23.76 0.86 22.50
N THR A 182 23.62 0.58 21.20
CA THR A 182 23.86 -0.77 20.64
C THR A 182 25.13 -0.83 19.78
N ALA A 183 26.06 0.11 19.98
CA ALA A 183 27.38 0.15 19.34
C ALA A 183 28.52 -0.09 20.34
N SER A 184 28.38 -1.07 21.24
CA SER A 184 29.49 -1.58 22.05
C SER A 184 29.22 -2.99 22.57
N SER A 185 29.57 -4.01 21.77
CA SER A 185 30.02 -5.36 22.24
C SER A 185 30.08 -6.40 21.09
N LYS A 186 31.04 -6.24 20.16
CA LYS A 186 31.74 -7.36 19.49
C LYS A 186 32.88 -6.84 18.59
N ALA A 187 34.06 -6.66 19.19
CA ALA A 187 35.33 -6.41 18.50
C ALA A 187 36.52 -6.84 19.38
N ALA A 188 36.54 -8.12 19.72
CA ALA A 188 37.65 -8.92 20.26
C ALA A 188 37.18 -10.38 20.14
N ASN A 189 37.97 -11.37 19.71
CA ASN A 189 39.42 -11.45 19.56
C ASN A 189 39.79 -12.29 18.32
N GLU A 190 41.11 -12.47 18.13
CA GLU A 190 41.88 -13.25 17.14
C GLU A 190 42.38 -12.38 15.96
N GLY A 191 43.67 -12.18 15.72
CA GLY A 191 44.88 -12.87 16.22
C GLY A 191 45.75 -13.21 15.01
N GLU A 192 46.88 -12.48 14.86
CA GLU A 192 48.24 -12.93 14.47
C GLU A 192 48.36 -14.05 13.38
N ASP A 193 49.14 -13.96 12.29
CA ASP A 193 50.30 -13.10 11.93
C ASP A 193 50.46 -13.02 10.38
N ASN A 194 51.19 -12.02 9.85
CA ASN A 194 52.60 -12.20 9.42
C ASN A 194 53.15 -11.09 8.45
N GLU A 195 54.39 -10.68 8.72
CA GLU A 195 55.42 -10.02 7.88
C GLU A 195 55.10 -8.94 6.80
N GLN A 196 55.59 -7.72 7.08
CA GLN A 196 56.16 -6.75 6.11
C GLN A 196 57.65 -7.12 5.80
N PRO A 197 58.47 -6.38 5.00
CA PRO A 197 58.24 -5.13 4.24
C PRO A 197 58.81 -5.11 2.80
N VAL A 198 58.58 -4.04 2.02
CA VAL A 198 59.61 -3.36 1.18
C VAL A 198 59.20 -1.89 0.91
N ILE A 199 60.15 -0.99 1.20
CA ILE A 199 60.30 0.46 0.94
C ILE A 199 60.27 0.82 -0.57
N GLN A 200 60.09 2.06 -1.07
CA GLN A 200 60.75 3.33 -0.67
C GLN A 200 60.20 4.59 -1.42
N GLU A 201 60.16 5.77 -0.75
CA GLU A 201 60.35 7.18 -1.28
C GLU A 201 59.50 7.74 -2.47
N THR A 202 59.30 9.05 -2.76
CA THR A 202 59.56 10.43 -2.23
C THR A 202 58.52 11.38 -2.92
N ASP A 203 58.30 12.69 -2.68
CA ASP A 203 58.37 13.65 -1.54
C ASP A 203 57.65 14.98 -1.99
N VAL A 204 57.35 15.91 -1.05
CA VAL A 204 56.78 17.29 -1.20
C VAL A 204 55.41 17.43 -1.91
N GLY A 205 54.49 18.35 -1.54
CA GLY A 205 54.62 19.54 -0.70
C GLY A 205 53.27 20.21 -0.38
N ASN A 206 53.34 21.42 0.19
CA ASN A 206 52.33 21.96 1.13
C ASN A 206 51.66 23.27 0.63
N LYS A 207 50.55 23.64 1.30
CA LYS A 207 49.99 25.00 1.54
C LYS A 207 48.80 25.54 0.71
N ASP A 208 47.70 25.71 1.46
CA ASP A 208 46.95 26.95 1.71
C ASP A 208 46.21 27.69 0.57
N GLY A 209 44.94 28.08 0.80
CA GLY A 209 44.26 29.05 -0.08
C GLY A 209 42.73 29.22 0.01
N LYS A 210 42.14 29.49 1.20
CA LYS A 210 40.80 30.14 1.29
C LYS A 210 41.00 31.66 1.40
N PRO A 211 40.16 32.53 0.78
CA PRO A 211 38.98 33.02 1.52
C PRO A 211 37.74 33.45 0.70
N LYS A 212 36.67 33.77 1.45
CA LYS A 212 35.31 34.23 1.04
C LYS A 212 35.28 35.66 0.46
N LYS A 213 34.27 35.95 -0.39
CA LYS A 213 33.48 37.23 -0.55
C LYS A 213 32.57 37.12 -1.80
N ARG A 214 31.45 37.83 -2.01
CA ARG A 214 30.41 38.45 -1.13
C ARG A 214 29.18 38.76 -2.02
N LYS A 215 27.97 38.85 -1.45
CA LYS A 215 26.72 39.22 -2.17
C LYS A 215 26.80 40.58 -2.87
N ARG A 216 26.06 40.74 -3.98
CA ARG A 216 25.21 41.93 -4.20
C ARG A 216 23.99 41.61 -5.08
N LYS A 217 22.85 42.24 -4.75
CA LYS A 217 21.65 42.30 -5.60
C LYS A 217 21.84 43.36 -6.68
N HIS A 218 21.12 43.20 -7.79
CA HIS A 218 20.35 44.28 -8.39
C HIS A 218 18.91 43.80 -8.56
#